data_AF-A0A4Q5QTD1-F1
#
_entry.id   AF-A0A4Q5QTD1-F1
#
_cell.length_a   1.000
_cell.length_b   1.000
_cell.length_c   1.000
_cell.angle_alpha   90.00
_cell.angle_beta   90.00
_cell.angle_gamma   90.00
#
_symmetry.space_group_name_H-M   'P 1'
#
loop_
_entity.id
_entity.type
_entity.pdbx_description
1 polymer ?
#
loop_
_entity_poly.entity_id
_entity_poly.type
_entity_poly.pdbx_seq_one_letter_code
_entity_poly.pdbx_strand_id
1 'polypeptide(L)'
;DLLRAAPEFVARMTWLLANRPRLAALVSHWQEPGQAATRLLSLLRGHRLKRLLYRMLDTAEFLSDYGVRSLSRVYLDKPYVFRDTDITVGYQPAESSTDLFGGNSNWRGPIWLPINFLIIESLQRFHHYYGDDFKVEYPTHSGQYATLLEVADALTARLTKLFLRDPATGRRACFGDSELLQHDPNFKDNLFFHEYFNGDNGHGLGASHQTGWTGLIAKLLQPRGHR
;
A
#
# COMPACT_ATOMS: atom_id res chain seq x y z
N ASP A 1 16.22 -26.80 3.12
CA ASP A 1 15.61 -27.54 4.26
C ASP A 1 14.09 -27.42 4.37
N LEU A 2 13.50 -26.23 4.22
CA LEU A 2 12.03 -26.04 4.34
C LEU A 2 11.19 -26.92 3.40
N LEU A 3 11.58 -27.07 2.13
CA LEU A 3 10.86 -27.93 1.17
C LEU A 3 11.02 -29.43 1.45
N ARG A 4 12.15 -29.83 2.04
CA ARG A 4 12.35 -31.21 2.48
C ARG A 4 11.45 -31.55 3.67
N ALA A 5 11.15 -30.55 4.51
CA ALA A 5 10.22 -30.68 5.63
C ALA A 5 8.72 -30.64 5.23
N ALA A 6 8.39 -30.34 3.96
CA ALA A 6 7.03 -30.24 3.46
C ALA A 6 6.79 -31.11 2.19
N PRO A 7 6.93 -32.45 2.28
CA PRO A 7 6.89 -33.33 1.12
C PRO A 7 5.52 -33.33 0.40
N GLU A 8 4.41 -33.24 1.13
CA GLU A 8 3.07 -33.18 0.53
C GLU A 8 2.86 -31.91 -0.31
N PHE A 9 3.38 -30.77 0.16
CA PHE A 9 3.32 -29.51 -0.58
C PHE A 9 4.10 -29.62 -1.89
N VAL A 10 5.32 -30.18 -1.84
CA VAL A 10 6.15 -30.40 -3.03
C VAL A 10 5.46 -31.35 -4.01
N ALA A 11 4.84 -32.42 -3.53
CA ALA A 11 4.11 -33.37 -4.36
C ALA A 11 2.92 -32.70 -5.07
N ARG A 12 2.08 -31.95 -4.34
CA ARG A 12 0.92 -31.24 -4.92
C ARG A 12 1.34 -30.17 -5.91
N MET A 13 2.38 -29.42 -5.61
CA MET A 13 2.90 -28.41 -6.54
C MET A 13 3.47 -29.06 -7.79
N THR A 14 4.26 -30.13 -7.66
CA THR A 14 4.82 -30.86 -8.81
C THR A 14 3.69 -31.40 -9.69
N TRP A 15 2.64 -31.96 -9.07
CA TRP A 15 1.44 -32.39 -9.79
C TRP A 15 0.77 -31.25 -10.53
N LEU A 16 0.60 -30.07 -9.89
CA LEU A 16 -0.02 -28.90 -10.52
C LEU A 16 0.80 -28.40 -11.71
N LEU A 17 2.13 -28.33 -11.57
CA LEU A 17 3.04 -27.91 -12.63
C LEU A 17 2.96 -28.85 -13.85
N ALA A 18 2.89 -30.16 -13.61
CA ALA A 18 2.80 -31.16 -14.68
C ALA A 18 1.41 -31.24 -15.33
N ASN A 19 0.33 -31.16 -14.55
CA ASN A 19 -1.03 -31.45 -15.03
C ASN A 19 -1.84 -30.19 -15.39
N ARG A 20 -1.45 -29.00 -14.93
CA ARG A 20 -2.13 -27.73 -15.23
C ARG A 20 -1.15 -26.68 -15.79
N PRO A 21 -0.48 -26.95 -16.93
CA PRO A 21 0.59 -26.09 -17.46
C PRO A 21 0.11 -24.66 -17.76
N ARG A 22 -1.15 -24.48 -18.17
CA ARG A 22 -1.75 -23.16 -18.39
C ARG A 22 -1.84 -22.32 -17.11
N LEU A 23 -2.15 -22.93 -15.98
CA LEU A 23 -2.19 -22.24 -14.68
C LEU A 23 -0.78 -22.03 -14.13
N ALA A 24 0.10 -23.03 -14.28
CA ALA A 24 1.51 -22.92 -13.91
C ALA A 24 2.21 -21.75 -14.64
N ALA A 25 1.87 -21.54 -15.92
CA ALA A 25 2.38 -20.43 -16.72
C ALA A 25 1.94 -19.04 -16.23
N LEU A 26 1.00 -18.94 -15.28
CA LEU A 26 0.58 -17.67 -14.67
C LEU A 26 1.35 -17.32 -13.39
N VAL A 27 2.10 -18.27 -12.83
CA VAL A 27 2.86 -18.11 -11.58
C VAL A 27 4.36 -17.93 -11.92
N SER A 28 5.13 -17.28 -11.05
CA SER A 28 6.61 -17.16 -11.18
C SER A 28 7.28 -18.51 -11.44
N HIS A 29 8.39 -18.50 -12.21
CA HIS A 29 9.15 -19.71 -12.54
C HIS A 29 9.72 -20.33 -11.25
N TRP A 30 9.01 -21.30 -10.69
CA TRP A 30 9.39 -22.00 -9.47
C TRP A 30 10.79 -22.63 -9.54
N GLN A 31 11.28 -22.90 -10.75
CA GLN A 31 12.57 -23.51 -11.01
C GLN A 31 13.73 -22.51 -11.07
N GLU A 32 13.46 -21.21 -11.19
CA GLU A 32 14.47 -20.16 -11.19
C GLU A 32 14.74 -19.71 -9.75
N PRO A 33 15.91 -20.05 -9.17
CA PRO A 33 16.27 -19.58 -7.84
C PRO A 33 16.46 -18.06 -7.85
N GLY A 34 15.88 -17.37 -6.87
CA GLY A 34 16.26 -16.00 -6.53
C GLY A 34 17.56 -15.98 -5.71
N GLN A 35 17.84 -14.86 -5.06
CA GLN A 35 18.97 -14.78 -4.13
C GLN A 35 18.89 -15.88 -3.06
N ALA A 36 20.04 -16.45 -2.67
CA ALA A 36 20.15 -17.52 -1.68
C ALA A 36 19.27 -18.78 -1.97
N ALA A 37 19.04 -19.11 -3.25
CA ALA A 37 18.19 -20.23 -3.68
C ALA A 37 16.73 -20.14 -3.20
N THR A 38 16.25 -18.93 -2.91
CA THR A 38 14.86 -18.67 -2.59
C THR A 38 13.95 -18.94 -3.79
N ARG A 39 12.71 -19.34 -3.53
CA ARG A 39 11.70 -19.58 -4.57
C ARG A 39 10.49 -18.70 -4.30
N LEU A 40 10.06 -17.97 -5.32
CA LEU A 40 8.89 -17.11 -5.26
C LEU A 40 7.68 -17.87 -5.82
N LEU A 41 6.59 -17.88 -5.06
CA LEU A 41 5.27 -18.30 -5.52
C LEU A 41 4.36 -17.08 -5.59
N SER A 42 4.30 -16.43 -6.77
CA SER A 42 3.55 -15.20 -6.97
C SER A 42 2.90 -15.13 -8.35
N LEU A 43 1.72 -14.53 -8.44
CA LEU A 43 1.05 -14.18 -9.69
C LEU A 43 1.71 -13.00 -10.41
N LEU A 44 2.42 -12.16 -9.65
CA LEU A 44 3.16 -11.01 -10.15
C LEU A 44 4.61 -11.41 -10.43
N ARG A 45 4.91 -11.55 -11.73
CA ARG A 45 6.29 -11.66 -12.24
C ARG A 45 6.91 -10.26 -12.37
N GLY A 46 8.24 -10.19 -12.46
CA GLY A 46 8.99 -8.93 -12.54
C GLY A 46 8.40 -7.89 -13.51
N HIS A 47 8.06 -8.27 -14.75
CA HIS A 47 7.46 -7.32 -15.70
C HIS A 47 6.08 -6.80 -15.28
N ARG A 48 5.22 -7.64 -14.68
CA ARG A 48 3.89 -7.24 -14.19
C ARG A 48 4.04 -6.35 -12.96
N LEU A 49 4.98 -6.69 -12.09
CA LEU A 49 5.30 -5.89 -10.92
C LEU A 49 5.76 -4.48 -11.33
N LYS A 50 6.69 -4.35 -12.29
CA LYS A 50 7.10 -3.04 -12.82
C LYS A 50 5.92 -2.24 -13.37
N ARG A 51 5.03 -2.86 -14.15
CA ARG A 51 3.84 -2.19 -14.70
C ARG A 51 2.84 -1.75 -13.64
N LEU A 52 2.66 -2.55 -12.59
CA LEU A 52 1.78 -2.22 -11.47
C LEU A 52 2.36 -1.05 -10.67
N LEU A 53 3.65 -1.14 -10.31
CA LEU A 53 4.33 -0.12 -9.52
C LEU A 53 4.43 1.21 -10.27
N TYR A 54 4.58 1.19 -11.60
CA TYR A 54 4.55 2.40 -12.41
C TYR A 54 3.28 3.24 -12.19
N ARG A 55 2.10 2.61 -12.07
CA ARG A 55 0.87 3.37 -11.74
C ARG A 55 0.74 3.68 -10.25
N MET A 56 1.10 2.72 -9.41
CA MET A 56 0.96 2.87 -7.95
C MET A 56 1.85 4.00 -7.40
N LEU A 57 3.02 4.20 -8.00
CA LEU A 57 4.04 5.16 -7.56
C LEU A 57 3.98 6.51 -8.31
N ASP A 58 2.94 6.73 -9.11
CA ASP A 58 2.66 8.01 -9.76
C ASP A 58 1.86 8.93 -8.82
N THR A 59 2.36 10.14 -8.60
CA THR A 59 1.74 11.14 -7.73
C THR A 59 0.46 11.74 -8.29
N ALA A 60 0.30 11.72 -9.62
CA ALA A 60 -0.93 12.09 -10.31
C ALA A 60 -2.01 10.98 -10.21
N GLU A 61 -1.63 9.77 -9.80
CA GLU A 61 -2.51 8.61 -9.64
C GLU A 61 -2.66 8.23 -8.16
N PHE A 62 -1.96 7.19 -7.72
CA PHE A 62 -2.17 6.53 -6.43
C PHE A 62 -1.25 7.06 -5.33
N LEU A 63 -0.07 7.61 -5.67
CA LEU A 63 0.93 7.99 -4.67
C LEU A 63 0.58 9.35 -4.05
N SER A 64 0.10 9.33 -2.81
CA SER A 64 -0.14 10.51 -1.99
C SER A 64 1.08 10.83 -1.12
N ASP A 65 1.14 12.05 -0.60
CA ASP A 65 2.12 12.44 0.43
C ASP A 65 1.97 11.68 1.75
N TYR A 66 0.84 10.99 1.91
CA TYR A 66 0.49 10.26 3.13
C TYR A 66 0.33 8.75 2.92
N GLY A 67 0.53 8.22 1.72
CA GLY A 67 0.43 6.77 1.43
C GLY A 67 -0.08 6.46 0.02
N VAL A 68 -0.53 5.23 -0.21
CA VAL A 68 -1.19 4.79 -1.43
C VAL A 68 -2.71 4.95 -1.29
N ARG A 69 -3.32 5.70 -2.21
CA ARG A 69 -4.78 5.92 -2.30
C ARG A 69 -5.51 4.63 -2.64
N SER A 70 -6.76 4.49 -2.19
CA SER A 70 -7.62 3.34 -2.54
C SER A 70 -8.14 3.37 -3.98
N LEU A 71 -8.18 4.56 -4.61
CA LEU A 71 -8.54 4.75 -6.02
C LEU A 71 -7.59 5.79 -6.63
N SER A 72 -7.24 5.61 -7.91
CA SER A 72 -6.39 6.57 -8.63
C SER A 72 -7.05 7.95 -8.70
N ARG A 73 -6.26 8.99 -8.44
CA ARG A 73 -6.74 10.39 -8.50
C ARG A 73 -7.19 10.80 -9.91
N VAL A 74 -6.80 10.09 -10.98
CA VAL A 74 -7.28 10.35 -12.34
C VAL A 74 -8.80 10.23 -12.46
N TYR A 75 -9.45 9.45 -11.60
CA TYR A 75 -10.91 9.33 -11.55
C TYR A 75 -11.60 10.56 -10.95
N LEU A 76 -10.85 11.58 -10.53
CA LEU A 76 -11.39 12.90 -10.19
C LEU A 76 -11.88 13.60 -11.46
N ASP A 77 -11.04 13.63 -12.50
CA ASP A 77 -11.34 14.29 -13.77
C ASP A 77 -12.04 13.35 -14.76
N LYS A 78 -11.78 12.04 -14.64
CA LYS A 78 -12.31 11.01 -15.55
C LYS A 78 -12.95 9.85 -14.79
N PRO A 79 -14.13 10.05 -14.16
CA PRO A 79 -14.83 8.99 -13.44
C PRO A 79 -15.05 7.74 -14.30
N TYR A 80 -15.01 6.57 -13.67
CA TYR A 80 -15.37 5.33 -14.36
C TYR A 80 -16.89 5.23 -14.51
N VAL A 81 -17.37 4.93 -15.72
CA VAL A 81 -18.80 4.75 -16.02
C VAL A 81 -19.10 3.28 -16.23
N PHE A 82 -20.05 2.72 -15.48
CA PHE A 82 -20.40 1.31 -15.60
C PHE A 82 -21.32 1.07 -16.81
N ARG A 83 -20.81 0.41 -17.85
CA ARG A 83 -21.58 -0.22 -18.96
C ARG A 83 -22.82 0.55 -19.44
N ASP A 84 -22.61 1.72 -20.06
CA ASP A 84 -23.69 2.54 -20.64
C ASP A 84 -24.82 2.90 -19.66
N THR A 85 -24.53 2.90 -18.36
CA THR A 85 -25.43 3.41 -17.32
C THR A 85 -24.93 4.75 -16.80
N ASP A 86 -25.79 5.48 -16.09
CA ASP A 86 -25.42 6.71 -15.40
C ASP A 86 -24.66 6.46 -14.08
N ILE A 87 -24.36 5.19 -13.74
CA ILE A 87 -23.63 4.83 -12.53
C ILE A 87 -22.15 5.12 -12.74
N THR A 88 -21.63 6.05 -11.95
CA THR A 88 -20.22 6.47 -12.01
C THR A 88 -19.48 6.22 -10.70
N VAL A 89 -18.17 5.98 -10.83
CA VAL A 89 -17.24 5.87 -9.71
C VAL A 89 -16.13 6.90 -9.93
N GLY A 90 -16.23 8.02 -9.19
CA GLY A 90 -15.22 9.07 -9.15
C GLY A 90 -14.28 8.94 -7.96
N TYR A 91 -13.15 9.64 -8.04
CA TYR A 91 -12.24 9.80 -6.91
C TYR A 91 -12.85 10.69 -5.83
N GLN A 92 -12.80 10.24 -4.58
CA GLN A 92 -13.26 10.95 -3.40
C GLN A 92 -12.20 10.76 -2.31
N PRO A 93 -11.46 11.81 -1.94
CA PRO A 93 -10.34 11.66 -1.02
C PRO A 93 -10.79 11.40 0.43
N ALA A 94 -12.05 11.66 0.77
CA ALA A 94 -12.60 11.60 2.12
C ALA A 94 -13.92 10.79 2.15
N GLU A 95 -14.90 11.26 2.92
CA GLU A 95 -16.23 10.68 3.01
C GLU A 95 -16.94 10.62 1.66
N SER A 96 -17.74 9.58 1.50
CA SER A 96 -18.57 9.36 0.32
C SER A 96 -19.55 10.51 0.10
N SER A 97 -19.63 11.00 -1.14
CA SER A 97 -20.64 12.02 -1.51
C SER A 97 -22.04 11.45 -1.79
N THR A 98 -22.22 10.14 -1.60
CA THR A 98 -23.45 9.41 -1.93
C THR A 98 -23.85 8.48 -0.78
N ASP A 99 -25.14 8.36 -0.51
CA ASP A 99 -25.70 7.50 0.54
C ASP A 99 -25.74 6.00 0.18
N LEU A 100 -25.18 5.62 -0.98
CA LEU A 100 -25.02 4.22 -1.36
C LEU A 100 -24.31 3.44 -0.24
N PHE A 101 -24.91 2.34 0.20
CA PHE A 101 -24.45 1.53 1.34
C PHE A 101 -24.35 2.30 2.68
N GLY A 102 -25.26 3.25 2.91
CA GLY A 102 -25.34 4.00 4.18
C GLY A 102 -24.30 5.10 4.31
N GLY A 103 -23.78 5.61 3.20
CA GLY A 103 -22.82 6.72 3.18
C GLY A 103 -21.39 6.36 3.60
N ASN A 104 -21.13 5.11 4.02
CA ASN A 104 -19.84 4.70 4.61
C ASN A 104 -18.91 3.93 3.63
N SER A 105 -19.14 4.02 2.32
CA SER A 105 -18.29 3.35 1.32
C SER A 105 -17.09 4.22 0.94
N ASN A 106 -16.08 4.22 1.80
CA ASN A 106 -14.93 5.14 1.74
C ASN A 106 -13.68 4.52 1.08
N TRP A 107 -13.88 3.73 0.03
CA TRP A 107 -12.82 3.03 -0.74
C TRP A 107 -12.49 3.67 -2.09
N ARG A 108 -12.91 4.93 -2.29
CA ARG A 108 -12.83 5.63 -3.58
C ARG A 108 -11.75 6.71 -3.61
N GLY A 109 -10.70 6.57 -2.81
CA GLY A 109 -9.64 7.56 -2.75
C GLY A 109 -8.89 7.68 -1.42
N PRO A 110 -9.52 7.46 -0.25
CA PRO A 110 -8.82 7.58 1.02
C PRO A 110 -7.68 6.56 1.16
N ILE A 111 -6.76 6.84 2.07
CA ILE A 111 -5.64 5.97 2.44
C ILE A 111 -6.10 5.04 3.58
N TRP A 112 -5.94 3.74 3.35
CA TRP A 112 -6.21 2.69 4.33
C TRP A 112 -4.90 2.05 4.77
N LEU A 113 -4.61 2.12 6.07
CA LEU A 113 -3.40 1.55 6.64
C LEU A 113 -3.22 0.04 6.36
N PRO A 114 -4.24 -0.84 6.45
CA PRO A 114 -4.02 -2.29 6.27
C PRO A 114 -3.55 -2.63 4.86
N ILE A 115 -4.10 -1.98 3.83
CA ILE A 115 -3.70 -2.21 2.45
C ILE A 115 -2.28 -1.68 2.20
N ASN A 116 -1.98 -0.49 2.71
CA ASN A 116 -0.64 0.08 2.63
C ASN A 116 0.41 -0.79 3.35
N PHE A 117 0.08 -1.32 4.53
CA PHE A 117 0.92 -2.26 5.26
C PHE A 117 1.21 -3.51 4.43
N LEU A 118 0.18 -4.13 3.83
CA LEU A 118 0.35 -5.31 2.97
C LEU A 118 1.18 -5.02 1.72
N ILE A 119 1.06 -3.84 1.12
CA ILE A 119 1.90 -3.39 0.01
C ILE A 119 3.36 -3.32 0.47
N ILE A 120 3.63 -2.67 1.59
CA ILE A 120 4.98 -2.51 2.16
C ILE A 120 5.62 -3.87 2.48
N GLU A 121 4.88 -4.76 3.16
CA GLU A 121 5.34 -6.14 3.43
C GLU A 121 5.60 -6.93 2.14
N SER A 122 4.75 -6.74 1.12
CA SER A 122 4.92 -7.41 -0.18
C SER A 122 6.18 -6.91 -0.88
N LEU A 123 6.41 -5.60 -0.92
CA LEU A 123 7.61 -5.00 -1.51
C LEU A 123 8.89 -5.52 -0.87
N GLN A 124 8.93 -5.64 0.46
CA GLN A 124 10.06 -6.23 1.17
C GLN A 124 10.29 -7.70 0.79
N ARG A 125 9.22 -8.50 0.69
CA ARG A 125 9.31 -9.91 0.26
C ARG A 125 9.81 -10.04 -1.19
N PHE A 126 9.31 -9.19 -2.09
CA PHE A 126 9.81 -9.16 -3.46
C PHE A 126 11.25 -8.69 -3.53
N HIS A 127 11.66 -7.74 -2.69
CA HIS A 127 13.06 -7.32 -2.59
C HIS A 127 13.96 -8.47 -2.14
N HIS A 128 13.58 -9.21 -1.09
CA HIS A 128 14.34 -10.37 -0.61
C HIS A 128 14.56 -11.43 -1.71
N TYR A 129 13.61 -11.59 -2.62
CA TYR A 129 13.74 -12.50 -3.76
C TYR A 129 14.61 -11.93 -4.90
N TYR A 130 14.35 -10.68 -5.31
CA TYR A 130 14.94 -10.06 -6.49
C TYR A 130 16.27 -9.34 -6.25
N GLY A 131 16.57 -8.95 -5.01
CA GLY A 131 17.77 -8.20 -4.64
C GLY A 131 17.79 -6.74 -5.08
N ASP A 132 18.98 -6.13 -4.98
CA ASP A 132 19.25 -4.72 -5.29
C ASP A 132 19.24 -4.38 -6.78
N ASP A 133 19.42 -5.39 -7.65
CA ASP A 133 19.42 -5.22 -9.10
C ASP A 133 18.03 -4.91 -9.66
N PHE A 134 16.98 -5.30 -8.93
CA PHE A 134 15.60 -5.01 -9.34
C PHE A 134 15.18 -3.63 -8.86
N LYS A 135 15.27 -2.66 -9.77
CA LYS A 135 14.86 -1.29 -9.54
C LYS A 135 13.60 -0.90 -10.32
N VAL A 136 12.86 0.02 -9.74
CA VAL A 136 11.67 0.67 -10.31
C VAL A 136 11.79 2.18 -10.18
N GLU A 137 11.12 2.91 -11.05
CA GLU A 137 11.12 4.37 -10.99
C GLU A 137 10.30 4.85 -9.79
N TYR A 138 10.86 5.73 -8.96
CA TYR A 138 10.19 6.26 -7.77
C TYR A 138 10.60 7.71 -7.45
N PRO A 139 9.62 8.65 -7.37
CA PRO A 139 8.25 8.52 -7.87
C PRO A 139 8.25 8.24 -9.38
N THR A 140 7.17 7.68 -9.91
CA THR A 140 7.05 7.52 -11.37
C THR A 140 7.11 8.89 -12.06
N HIS A 141 7.73 8.95 -13.25
CA HIS A 141 8.06 10.16 -14.01
C HIS A 141 9.19 11.04 -13.45
N SER A 142 9.91 10.60 -12.40
CA SER A 142 11.04 11.35 -11.84
C SER A 142 12.39 11.09 -12.53
N GLY A 143 12.50 10.00 -13.30
CA GLY A 143 13.78 9.47 -13.80
C GLY A 143 14.67 8.84 -12.72
N GLN A 144 14.27 8.86 -11.45
CA GLN A 144 15.02 8.27 -10.33
C GLN A 144 14.57 6.82 -10.11
N TYR A 145 15.53 5.93 -9.89
CA TYR A 145 15.28 4.51 -9.70
C TYR A 145 15.69 4.05 -8.32
N ALA A 146 14.77 3.33 -7.66
CA ALA A 146 14.92 2.81 -6.31
C ALA A 146 14.72 1.30 -6.30
N THR A 147 15.36 0.62 -5.33
CA THR A 147 15.08 -0.78 -5.01
C THR A 147 13.69 -0.90 -4.40
N LEU A 148 13.13 -2.11 -4.38
CA LEU A 148 11.83 -2.35 -3.74
C LEU A 148 11.85 -2.08 -2.23
N LEU A 149 12.99 -2.22 -1.57
CA LEU A 149 13.15 -1.87 -0.15
C LEU A 149 13.14 -0.36 0.07
N GLU A 150 13.87 0.40 -0.74
CA GLU A 150 13.85 1.87 -0.68
C GLU A 150 12.44 2.41 -0.91
N VAL A 151 11.68 1.82 -1.84
CA VAL A 151 10.26 2.18 -2.05
C VAL A 151 9.42 1.82 -0.82
N ALA A 152 9.61 0.65 -0.22
CA ALA A 152 8.87 0.23 0.98
C ALA A 152 9.14 1.16 2.18
N ASP A 153 10.39 1.60 2.33
CA ASP A 153 10.80 2.52 3.39
C ASP A 153 10.27 3.94 3.13
N ALA A 154 10.26 4.38 1.87
CA ALA A 154 9.68 5.67 1.50
C ALA A 154 8.15 5.71 1.69
N LEU A 155 7.44 4.62 1.39
CA LEU A 155 6.00 4.49 1.69
C LEU A 155 5.75 4.46 3.21
N THR A 156 6.61 3.77 3.96
CA THR A 156 6.56 3.79 5.43
C THR A 156 6.69 5.21 5.97
N ALA A 157 7.68 5.98 5.48
CA ALA A 157 7.87 7.36 5.87
C ALA A 157 6.66 8.25 5.56
N ARG A 158 6.00 8.05 4.40
CA ARG A 158 4.74 8.76 4.05
C ARG A 158 3.62 8.46 5.04
N LEU A 159 3.40 7.20 5.41
CA LEU A 159 2.39 6.83 6.41
C LEU A 159 2.71 7.39 7.79
N THR A 160 3.99 7.43 8.17
CA THR A 160 4.43 8.00 9.44
C THR A 160 4.09 9.50 9.55
N LYS A 161 4.14 10.26 8.43
CA LYS A 161 3.74 11.68 8.41
C LYS A 161 2.30 11.92 8.84
N LEU A 162 1.41 10.93 8.73
CA LEU A 162 0.04 11.04 9.24
C LEU A 162 0.02 11.42 10.73
N PHE A 163 0.96 10.84 11.48
CA PHE A 163 0.98 10.92 12.94
C PHE A 163 2.02 11.89 13.47
N LEU A 164 3.11 12.17 12.75
CA LEU A 164 4.16 13.07 13.21
C LEU A 164 3.78 14.54 13.02
N ARG A 165 4.39 15.42 13.83
CA ARG A 165 4.31 16.86 13.59
C ARG A 165 5.13 17.19 12.35
N ASP A 166 4.50 17.89 11.42
CA ASP A 166 5.18 18.46 10.29
C ASP A 166 6.21 19.52 10.77
N PRO A 167 7.48 19.46 10.35
CA PRO A 167 8.49 20.40 10.83
C PRO A 167 8.25 21.86 10.44
N ALA A 168 7.55 22.12 9.32
CA ALA A 168 7.33 23.47 8.82
C ALA A 168 6.14 24.16 9.52
N THR A 169 5.09 23.39 9.84
CA THR A 169 3.82 23.91 10.38
C THR A 169 3.60 23.55 11.85
N GLY A 170 4.30 22.55 12.39
CA GLY A 170 4.09 21.99 13.73
C GLY A 170 2.81 21.16 13.89
N ARG A 171 2.03 21.01 12.81
CA ARG A 171 0.71 20.35 12.79
C ARG A 171 0.84 18.87 12.43
N ARG A 172 -0.09 18.04 12.93
CA ARG A 172 -0.21 16.62 12.55
C ARG A 172 -1.31 16.47 11.50
N ALA A 173 -1.06 15.71 10.45
CA ALA A 173 -2.05 15.53 9.39
C ALA A 173 -3.32 14.84 9.90
N CYS A 174 -3.19 13.82 10.77
CA CYS A 174 -4.34 13.07 11.29
C CYS A 174 -5.37 13.93 12.05
N PHE A 175 -4.96 15.07 12.61
CA PHE A 175 -5.84 16.00 13.32
C PHE A 175 -6.55 17.02 12.42
N GLY A 176 -6.18 17.09 11.14
CA GLY A 176 -6.75 18.04 10.18
C GLY A 176 -6.70 19.49 10.70
N ASP A 177 -7.85 20.16 10.63
CA ASP A 177 -7.99 21.58 10.99
C ASP A 177 -8.42 21.82 12.45
N SER A 178 -8.45 20.78 13.28
CA SER A 178 -8.86 20.91 14.68
C SER A 178 -7.82 21.65 15.52
N GLU A 179 -8.01 22.95 15.74
CA GLU A 179 -7.11 23.78 16.55
C GLU A 179 -6.90 23.23 17.98
N LEU A 180 -7.96 22.67 18.57
CA LEU A 180 -7.90 21.99 19.88
C LEU A 180 -6.89 20.83 19.83
N LEU A 181 -7.02 19.92 18.87
CA LEU A 181 -6.14 18.76 18.76
C LEU A 181 -4.73 19.14 18.28
N GLN A 182 -4.55 20.25 17.58
CA GLN A 182 -3.22 20.66 17.11
C GLN A 182 -2.39 21.32 18.23
N HIS A 183 -3.03 22.16 19.05
CA HIS A 183 -2.33 23.12 19.91
C HIS A 183 -2.60 22.99 21.42
N ASP A 184 -3.74 22.44 21.85
CA ASP A 184 -4.06 22.38 23.27
C ASP A 184 -3.06 21.48 24.02
N PRO A 185 -2.39 21.97 25.09
CA PRO A 185 -1.40 21.20 25.82
C PRO A 185 -1.88 19.85 26.35
N ASN A 186 -3.19 19.69 26.59
CA ASN A 186 -3.79 18.47 27.12
C ASN A 186 -4.18 17.47 26.02
N PHE A 187 -4.35 17.90 24.77
CA PHE A 187 -4.83 17.06 23.67
C PHE A 187 -3.81 16.83 22.57
N LYS A 188 -2.87 17.74 22.37
CA LYS A 188 -1.98 17.78 21.20
C LYS A 188 -1.08 16.55 20.97
N ASP A 189 -0.89 15.74 22.01
CA ASP A 189 -0.07 14.54 21.97
C ASP A 189 -0.90 13.25 22.18
N ASN A 190 -2.23 13.36 22.31
CA ASN A 190 -3.15 12.22 22.35
C ASN A 190 -3.53 11.81 20.92
N LEU A 191 -2.70 10.97 20.30
CA LEU A 191 -2.91 10.53 18.92
C LEU A 191 -4.18 9.71 18.74
N PHE A 192 -4.93 10.04 17.69
CA PHE A 192 -6.10 9.27 17.27
C PHE A 192 -5.75 8.27 16.18
N PHE A 193 -6.34 7.07 16.28
CA PHE A 193 -6.16 5.98 15.35
C PHE A 193 -7.43 5.89 14.52
N HIS A 194 -7.46 6.61 13.41
CA HIS A 194 -8.61 6.68 12.54
C HIS A 194 -8.79 5.42 11.68
N GLU A 195 -10.01 5.18 11.24
CA GLU A 195 -10.37 4.06 10.37
C GLU A 195 -9.62 4.15 9.03
N TYR A 196 -9.57 5.36 8.46
CA TYR A 196 -8.86 5.69 7.24
C TYR A 196 -8.48 7.18 7.25
N PHE A 197 -7.70 7.60 6.25
CA PHE A 197 -7.18 8.96 6.16
C PHE A 197 -7.50 9.57 4.81
N ASN A 198 -7.72 10.88 4.78
CA ASN A 198 -7.97 11.59 3.55
C ASN A 198 -6.80 11.39 2.56
N GLY A 199 -7.13 11.02 1.32
CA GLY A 199 -6.16 10.67 0.29
C GLY A 199 -5.25 11.81 -0.18
N ASP A 200 -5.60 13.06 0.09
CA ASP A 200 -4.87 14.25 -0.38
C ASP A 200 -4.18 15.03 0.76
N ASN A 201 -4.79 15.09 1.95
CA ASN A 201 -4.24 15.87 3.07
C ASN A 201 -3.95 15.06 4.36
N GLY A 202 -4.27 13.76 4.38
CA GLY A 202 -3.97 12.89 5.52
C GLY A 202 -4.83 13.11 6.76
N HIS A 203 -5.89 13.91 6.71
CA HIS A 203 -6.86 14.06 7.81
C HIS A 203 -7.47 12.71 8.19
N GLY A 204 -7.49 12.39 9.49
CA GLY A 204 -8.10 11.17 9.99
C GLY A 204 -9.63 11.20 9.95
N LEU A 205 -10.24 10.13 9.46
CA LEU A 205 -11.68 10.03 9.21
C LEU A 205 -12.25 8.69 9.74
N GLY A 206 -13.58 8.58 9.78
CA GLY A 206 -14.26 7.44 10.38
C GLY A 206 -13.98 7.29 11.89
N ALA A 207 -14.10 6.06 12.41
CA ALA A 207 -13.91 5.78 13.83
C ALA A 207 -12.48 6.16 14.30
N SER A 208 -12.35 6.94 15.39
CA SER A 208 -11.08 7.54 15.85
C SER A 208 -10.26 6.72 16.85
N HIS A 209 -10.82 5.62 17.35
CA HIS A 209 -10.18 4.69 18.28
C HIS A 209 -9.96 3.31 17.64
N GLN A 210 -9.70 3.29 16.34
CA GLN A 210 -9.35 2.12 15.54
C GLN A 210 -7.89 1.72 15.78
N THR A 211 -7.53 1.42 17.04
CA THR A 211 -6.31 0.65 17.37
C THR A 211 -6.42 -0.82 16.93
N GLY A 212 -7.29 -1.11 15.96
CA GLY A 212 -7.27 -2.31 15.14
C GLY A 212 -6.19 -2.19 14.08
N TRP A 213 -6.57 -2.09 12.80
CA TRP A 213 -5.57 -2.11 11.73
C TRP A 213 -4.67 -0.89 11.71
N THR A 214 -5.12 0.27 12.21
CA THR A 214 -4.29 1.49 12.22
C THR A 214 -3.15 1.38 13.24
N GLY A 215 -3.26 0.47 14.21
CA GLY A 215 -2.16 0.10 15.10
C GLY A 215 -0.95 -0.52 14.39
N LEU A 216 -1.11 -1.03 13.16
CA LEU A 216 -0.01 -1.60 12.37
C LEU A 216 1.11 -0.59 12.08
N ILE A 217 0.85 0.72 12.22
CA ILE A 217 1.90 1.75 12.11
C ILE A 217 3.03 1.52 13.10
N ALA A 218 2.74 1.02 14.30
CA ALA A 218 3.76 0.70 15.29
C ALA A 218 4.74 -0.37 14.77
N LYS A 219 4.24 -1.33 13.97
CA LYS A 219 5.08 -2.37 13.36
C LYS A 219 6.01 -1.79 12.29
N LEU A 220 5.52 -0.83 11.51
CA LEU A 220 6.31 -0.16 10.47
C LEU A 220 7.41 0.74 11.07
N LEU A 221 7.17 1.32 12.24
CA LEU A 221 8.12 2.17 12.97
C LEU A 221 9.18 1.40 13.76
N GLN A 222 8.98 0.10 14.01
CA GLN A 222 9.98 -0.71 14.69
C GLN A 222 11.25 -0.80 13.83
N PRO A 223 12.44 -0.52 14.40
CA PRO A 223 13.70 -0.77 13.72
C PRO A 223 13.74 -2.23 13.26
N ARG A 224 13.88 -2.45 11.95
CA ARG A 224 14.09 -3.80 11.43
C ARG A 224 15.53 -4.17 11.78
N GLY A 225 15.71 -5.15 12.67
CA GLY A 225 17.03 -5.71 12.92
C GLY A 225 17.59 -6.25 11.61
N HIS A 226 18.85 -5.93 11.31
CA HIS A 226 19.57 -6.52 10.18
C HIS A 226 19.49 -8.05 10.32
N ARG A 227 18.83 -8.71 9.37
CA ARG A 227 18.86 -10.17 9.23
C ARG A 227 19.75 -10.53 8.07
#